data_AF-A0A7S0KZV5-F1
#
_entry.id   AF-A0A7S0KZV5-F1
#
_cell.length_a   1.000
_cell.length_b   1.000
_cell.length_c   1.000
_cell.angle_alpha   90.00
_cell.angle_beta   90.00
_cell.angle_gamma   90.00
#
_symmetry.space_group_name_H-M   'P 1'
#
loop_
_entity.id
_entity.type
_entity.pdbx_description
1 polymer ?
#
loop_
_entity_poly.entity_id
_entity_poly.type
_entity_poly.pdbx_seq_one_letter_code
_entity_poly.pdbx_strand_id
1 'polypeptide(L)'
;AHLSLRDLRNGQYCCTYRVSRAGHYLIRVVAGQEAGGAPPAAGGADADEQRVRGALIPLEIHAARAHGPSTVLYGDALRVALAGERASFHIIACDRFGNRCPAGGDPFSIEVRLPTSRGPVGLDASLADCDDGSYRASFTCDAIGCCSVIISYAGLPVGVPLILSVVSGRACARNCELLLGDVRLRAAAPPGAPSATVRILTADAAGNPCRGGGERFEARLLG
;
A
#
# COMPACT_ATOMS: atom_id res chain seq x y z
N ALA A 1 1.25 -9.16 25.96
CA ALA A 1 0.60 -8.31 26.97
C ALA A 1 1.26 -8.60 28.32
N HIS A 2 1.47 -7.58 29.15
CA HIS A 2 1.94 -7.78 30.51
C HIS A 2 0.84 -7.38 31.47
N LEU A 3 0.50 -8.24 32.43
CA LEU A 3 -0.52 -7.98 33.44
C LEU A 3 0.11 -8.20 34.81
N SER A 4 -0.15 -7.29 35.74
CA SER A 4 0.28 -7.42 37.12
C SER A 4 -0.89 -7.12 38.05
N LEU A 5 -1.00 -7.94 39.09
CA LEU A 5 -1.98 -7.77 40.16
C LEU A 5 -1.25 -7.32 41.42
N ARG A 6 -1.72 -6.27 42.06
CA ARG A 6 -1.19 -5.77 43.32
C ARG A 6 -2.28 -5.77 44.38
N ASP A 7 -2.04 -6.46 45.49
CA ASP A 7 -2.86 -6.36 46.69
C ASP A 7 -2.64 -5.00 47.37
N LEU A 8 -3.72 -4.27 47.62
CA LEU A 8 -3.71 -2.97 48.30
C LEU A 8 -3.78 -3.10 49.84
N ARG A 9 -3.82 -4.33 50.37
CA ARG A 9 -3.88 -4.69 51.79
C ARG A 9 -5.06 -4.09 52.55
N ASN A 10 -6.13 -3.79 51.82
CA ASN A 10 -7.38 -3.25 52.35
C ASN A 10 -8.60 -4.01 51.80
N GLY A 11 -8.39 -5.25 51.35
CA GLY A 11 -9.43 -6.06 50.68
C GLY A 11 -9.66 -5.71 49.21
N GLN A 12 -8.85 -4.80 48.62
CA GLN A 12 -8.90 -4.47 47.20
C GLN A 12 -7.62 -4.91 46.48
N TYR A 13 -7.76 -5.27 45.21
CA TYR A 13 -6.66 -5.63 44.33
C TYR A 13 -6.66 -4.70 43.11
N CYS A 14 -5.49 -4.18 42.75
CA CYS A 14 -5.29 -3.36 41.57
C CYS A 14 -4.68 -4.22 40.44
N CYS A 15 -5.39 -4.34 39.33
CA CYS A 15 -4.90 -4.99 38.12
C CYS A 15 -4.40 -3.93 37.14
N THR A 16 -3.13 -3.99 36.77
CA THR A 16 -2.55 -3.12 35.73
C THR A 16 -2.12 -3.96 34.54
N TYR A 17 -2.45 -3.52 33.33
CA TYR A 17 -2.08 -4.21 32.10
C TYR A 17 -1.39 -3.28 31.09
N ARG A 18 -0.57 -3.87 30.23
CA ARG A 18 0.05 -3.21 29.09
C ARG A 18 -0.09 -4.08 27.85
N VAL A 19 -0.74 -3.52 26.83
CA VAL A 19 -0.97 -4.16 25.54
C VAL A 19 -0.44 -3.22 24.45
N SER A 20 0.28 -3.78 23.48
CA SER A 20 0.84 -3.03 22.35
C SER A 20 0.11 -3.29 21.03
N ARG A 21 -0.75 -4.31 20.97
CA ARG A 21 -1.57 -4.63 19.81
C ARG A 21 -3.00 -4.14 20.03
N ALA A 22 -3.55 -3.43 19.04
CA ALA A 22 -4.96 -3.11 19.00
C ALA A 22 -5.79 -4.39 18.79
N GLY A 23 -7.02 -4.39 19.30
CA GLY A 23 -7.95 -5.50 19.16
C GLY A 23 -8.81 -5.72 20.41
N HIS A 24 -9.60 -6.80 20.36
CA HIS A 24 -10.47 -7.20 21.45
C HIS A 24 -9.75 -8.16 22.40
N TYR A 25 -9.76 -7.80 23.67
CA TYR A 25 -9.21 -8.58 24.76
C TYR A 25 -10.31 -8.91 25.76
N LEU A 26 -10.12 -10.00 26.48
CA LEU A 26 -10.98 -10.39 27.59
C LEU A 26 -10.13 -10.46 28.85
N ILE A 27 -10.48 -9.64 29.85
CA ILE A 27 -9.88 -9.80 31.18
C ILE A 27 -10.69 -10.84 31.92
N ARG A 28 -10.03 -11.97 32.23
CA ARG A 28 -10.57 -13.03 33.08
C ARG A 28 -9.92 -12.96 34.46
N VAL A 29 -10.74 -12.85 35.50
CA VAL A 29 -10.30 -12.88 36.90
C VAL A 29 -10.82 -14.16 37.57
N VAL A 30 -9.92 -14.93 38.15
CA VAL A 30 -10.25 -16.14 38.92
C VAL A 30 -9.67 -16.03 40.32
N ALA A 31 -10.43 -16.49 41.31
CA ALA A 31 -9.93 -16.65 42.68
C ALA A 31 -9.18 -17.98 42.79
N GLY A 32 -8.18 -18.09 43.68
CA GLY A 32 -7.62 -19.38 44.11
C GLY A 32 -6.78 -20.17 43.09
N GLN A 33 -6.36 -19.59 41.95
CA GLN A 33 -5.47 -20.24 40.98
C GLN A 33 -4.20 -19.40 40.79
N GLU A 34 -3.03 -20.05 40.77
CA GLU A 34 -1.77 -19.41 40.39
C GLU A 34 -1.82 -18.95 38.92
N ALA A 35 -1.20 -17.80 38.63
CA ALA A 35 -1.16 -17.23 37.29
C ALA A 35 -0.49 -18.20 36.29
N GLY A 36 -1.27 -18.78 35.37
CA GLY A 36 -0.79 -19.71 34.34
C GLY A 36 -1.27 -21.16 34.50
N GLY A 37 -2.04 -21.49 35.54
CA GLY A 37 -2.68 -22.80 35.70
C GLY A 37 -3.70 -23.10 34.60
N ALA A 38 -3.74 -24.36 34.14
CA ALA A 38 -4.75 -24.83 33.21
C ALA A 38 -6.16 -24.65 33.81
N PRO A 39 -7.17 -24.18 33.04
CA PRO A 39 -8.51 -23.98 33.58
C PRO A 39 -9.06 -25.30 34.14
N PRO A 40 -9.77 -25.27 35.28
CA PRO A 40 -10.40 -26.47 35.84
C PRO A 40 -11.39 -27.06 34.82
N ALA A 41 -11.47 -28.40 34.79
CA ALA A 41 -12.37 -29.12 33.89
C ALA A 41 -13.81 -28.60 34.05
N ALA A 42 -14.45 -28.25 32.93
CA ALA A 42 -15.80 -27.70 32.92
C ALA A 42 -16.79 -28.74 33.48
N GLY A 43 -17.29 -28.51 34.70
CA GLY A 43 -18.38 -29.31 35.29
C GLY A 43 -18.26 -29.66 36.79
N GLY A 44 -17.17 -29.32 37.48
CA GLY A 44 -17.04 -29.52 38.93
C GLY A 44 -17.65 -28.39 39.76
N ALA A 45 -18.16 -28.70 40.96
CA ALA A 45 -18.72 -27.72 41.92
C ALA A 45 -17.76 -26.56 42.27
N ASP A 46 -16.44 -26.80 42.22
CA ASP A 46 -15.39 -25.78 42.42
C ASP A 46 -15.37 -24.69 41.34
N ALA A 47 -15.87 -24.97 40.13
CA ALA A 47 -15.77 -24.05 38.99
C ALA A 47 -16.60 -22.77 39.16
N ASP A 48 -17.69 -22.83 39.93
CA ASP A 48 -18.50 -21.65 40.27
C ASP A 48 -17.96 -20.89 41.49
N GLU A 49 -17.29 -21.57 42.44
CA GLU A 49 -16.66 -20.92 43.59
C GLU A 49 -15.40 -20.12 43.21
N GLN A 50 -14.67 -20.53 42.15
CA GLN A 50 -13.50 -19.79 41.65
C GLN A 50 -13.81 -18.61 40.72
N ARG A 51 -15.06 -18.42 40.32
CA ARG A 51 -15.46 -17.32 39.42
C ARG A 51 -15.70 -16.03 40.19
N VAL A 52 -14.89 -15.02 39.93
CA VAL A 52 -15.20 -13.66 40.41
C VAL A 52 -16.39 -13.13 39.61
N ARG A 53 -17.42 -12.60 40.31
CA ARG A 53 -18.59 -12.00 39.64
C ARG A 53 -18.13 -10.84 38.74
N GLY A 54 -18.59 -10.81 37.49
CA GLY A 54 -18.19 -9.80 36.50
C GLY A 54 -16.81 -10.00 35.88
N ALA A 55 -16.17 -11.15 36.08
CA ALA A 55 -14.81 -11.46 35.61
C ALA A 55 -14.68 -11.73 34.10
N LEU A 56 -15.56 -11.17 33.26
CA LEU A 56 -15.49 -11.26 31.81
C LEU A 56 -15.68 -9.86 31.27
N ILE A 57 -14.64 -9.05 31.39
CA ILE A 57 -14.67 -7.65 30.97
C ILE A 57 -14.14 -7.59 29.54
N PRO A 58 -14.99 -7.31 28.53
CA PRO A 58 -14.51 -7.05 27.18
C PRO A 58 -13.73 -5.74 27.17
N LEU A 59 -12.57 -5.75 26.55
CA LEU A 59 -11.70 -4.60 26.42
C LEU A 59 -11.39 -4.38 24.94
N GLU A 60 -11.76 -3.22 24.42
CA GLU A 60 -11.39 -2.78 23.08
C GLU A 60 -10.17 -1.87 23.18
N ILE A 61 -9.04 -2.33 22.63
CA ILE A 61 -7.83 -1.53 22.51
C ILE A 61 -7.77 -0.95 21.10
N HIS A 62 -7.89 0.37 21.00
CA HIS A 62 -7.68 1.08 19.74
C HIS A 62 -6.21 1.42 19.52
N ALA A 63 -5.84 1.64 18.26
CA ALA A 63 -4.54 2.22 17.93
C ALA A 63 -4.39 3.60 18.58
N ALA A 64 -3.15 3.96 18.93
CA ALA A 64 -2.85 5.33 19.34
C ALA A 64 -2.86 6.27 18.12
N ARG A 65 -2.51 7.54 18.33
CA ARG A 65 -2.34 8.51 17.24
C ARG A 65 -1.34 7.99 16.21
N ALA A 66 -1.58 8.33 14.95
CA ALA A 66 -0.68 7.99 13.86
C ALA A 66 0.74 8.48 14.14
N HIS A 67 1.69 7.68 13.70
CA HIS A 67 3.12 7.90 13.83
C HIS A 67 3.73 7.81 12.44
N GLY A 68 4.10 8.98 11.89
CA GLY A 68 4.67 9.09 10.54
C GLY A 68 5.68 7.99 10.20
N PRO A 69 6.75 7.77 11.00
CA PRO A 69 7.74 6.73 10.72
C PRO A 69 7.24 5.28 10.74
N SER A 70 6.10 4.99 11.38
CA SER A 70 5.49 3.65 11.40
C SER A 70 4.47 3.44 10.27
N THR A 71 4.17 4.49 9.50
CA THR A 71 3.22 4.46 8.38
C THR A 71 3.73 3.54 7.27
N VAL A 72 2.81 2.81 6.64
CA VAL A 72 3.13 1.85 5.57
C VAL A 72 2.68 2.40 4.22
N LEU A 73 3.52 2.24 3.21
CA LEU A 73 3.22 2.65 1.83
C LEU A 73 3.08 1.40 0.96
N TYR A 74 2.09 1.36 0.06
CA TYR A 74 1.98 0.30 -0.94
C TYR A 74 1.34 0.78 -2.25
N GLY A 75 1.62 0.06 -3.34
CA GLY A 75 1.13 0.35 -4.69
C GLY A 75 2.26 0.43 -5.73
N ASP A 76 1.93 0.21 -6.99
CA ASP A 76 2.92 0.14 -8.08
C ASP A 76 3.58 1.50 -8.35
N ALA A 77 2.81 2.57 -8.15
CA ALA A 77 3.25 3.96 -8.24
C ALA A 77 4.20 4.40 -7.10
N LEU A 78 4.76 3.45 -6.35
CA LEU A 78 5.94 3.66 -5.49
C LEU A 78 7.26 3.38 -6.22
N ARG A 79 7.21 2.70 -7.38
CA ARG A 79 8.41 2.38 -8.17
C ARG A 79 8.31 2.82 -9.62
N VAL A 80 7.15 2.62 -10.26
CA VAL A 80 6.97 2.88 -11.70
C VAL A 80 5.65 3.63 -11.96
N ALA A 81 5.68 4.61 -12.84
CA ALA A 81 4.49 5.26 -13.40
C ALA A 81 4.57 5.36 -14.93
N LEU A 82 3.42 5.52 -15.57
CA LEU A 82 3.32 5.73 -17.01
C LEU A 82 3.19 7.22 -17.32
N ALA A 83 3.93 7.70 -18.31
CA ALA A 83 3.88 9.09 -18.73
C ALA A 83 2.47 9.44 -19.22
N GLY A 84 1.95 10.57 -18.74
CA GLY A 84 0.61 11.06 -19.08
C GLY A 84 -0.55 10.31 -18.42
N GLU A 85 -0.28 9.28 -17.60
CA GLU A 85 -1.32 8.58 -16.86
C GLU A 85 -1.33 8.97 -15.38
N ARG A 86 -2.52 8.92 -14.78
CA ARG A 86 -2.69 9.14 -13.34
C ARG A 86 -2.12 7.95 -12.58
N ALA A 87 -1.00 8.16 -11.91
CA ALA A 87 -0.40 7.19 -11.00
C ALA A 87 -1.02 7.34 -9.60
N SER A 88 -1.21 6.24 -8.88
CA SER A 88 -1.69 6.28 -7.49
C SER A 88 -1.08 5.21 -6.61
N PHE A 89 -0.81 5.56 -5.35
CA PHE A 89 -0.38 4.65 -4.30
C PHE A 89 -1.14 4.96 -3.00
N HIS A 90 -1.00 4.08 -2.03
CA HIS A 90 -1.70 4.15 -0.77
C HIS A 90 -0.75 4.34 0.42
N ILE A 91 -1.26 5.04 1.43
CA ILE A 91 -0.63 5.28 2.72
C ILE A 91 -1.53 4.65 3.78
N ILE A 92 -1.01 3.79 4.64
CA ILE A 92 -1.71 3.26 5.81
C ILE A 92 -1.12 3.91 7.06
N ALA A 93 -1.92 4.73 7.73
CA ALA A 93 -1.56 5.30 9.01
C ALA A 93 -1.45 4.20 10.07
N CYS A 94 -0.31 4.20 10.75
CA CYS A 94 -0.06 3.29 11.87
C CYS A 94 0.42 4.08 13.08
N ASP A 95 0.07 3.63 14.28
CA ASP A 95 0.64 4.16 15.51
C ASP A 95 2.10 3.71 15.71
N ARG A 96 2.75 4.20 16.77
CA ARG A 96 4.15 3.86 17.10
C ARG A 96 4.40 2.38 17.40
N PHE A 97 3.33 1.59 17.58
CA PHE A 97 3.40 0.15 17.83
C PHE A 97 3.07 -0.67 16.56
N GLY A 98 2.80 0.00 15.45
CA GLY A 98 2.43 -0.63 14.18
C GLY A 98 0.95 -1.02 14.08
N ASN A 99 0.10 -0.52 14.97
CA ASN A 99 -1.34 -0.73 14.85
C ASN A 99 -1.92 0.22 13.81
N ARG A 100 -2.71 -0.29 12.87
CA ARG A 100 -3.43 0.54 11.89
C ARG A 100 -4.41 1.46 12.61
N CYS A 101 -4.33 2.75 12.29
CA CYS A 101 -5.29 3.74 12.78
C CYS A 101 -6.67 3.46 12.14
N PRO A 102 -7.77 3.47 12.90
CA PRO A 102 -9.09 3.07 12.41
C PRO A 102 -9.83 4.16 11.64
N ALA A 103 -9.36 5.41 11.71
CA ALA A 103 -10.00 6.58 11.12
C ALA A 103 -8.97 7.44 10.40
N GLY A 104 -9.46 8.24 9.46
CA GLY A 104 -8.69 9.29 8.79
C GLY A 104 -8.45 10.53 9.67
N GLY A 105 -8.14 11.64 9.03
CA GLY A 105 -7.94 12.97 9.61
C GLY A 105 -6.49 13.28 9.98
N ASP A 106 -5.55 12.40 9.65
CA ASP A 106 -4.14 12.64 9.91
C ASP A 106 -3.55 13.70 8.96
N PRO A 107 -2.63 14.54 9.43
CA PRO A 107 -2.05 15.64 8.66
C PRO A 107 -0.95 15.13 7.70
N PHE A 108 -1.32 14.22 6.79
CA PHE A 108 -0.45 13.80 5.71
C PHE A 108 -0.42 14.84 4.59
N SER A 109 0.74 15.01 3.97
CA SER A 109 0.90 15.76 2.73
C SER A 109 1.86 15.05 1.79
N ILE A 110 1.70 15.33 0.50
CA ILE A 110 2.51 14.78 -0.58
C ILE A 110 3.05 15.92 -1.43
N GLU A 111 4.32 15.80 -1.78
CA GLU A 111 4.97 16.66 -2.77
C GLU A 111 5.67 15.77 -3.80
N VAL A 112 5.43 16.04 -5.08
CA VAL A 112 6.09 15.33 -6.18
C VAL A 112 6.98 16.33 -6.90
N ARG A 113 8.24 15.98 -7.13
CA ARG A 113 9.24 16.84 -7.78
C ARG A 113 9.84 16.16 -9.00
N LEU A 114 9.85 16.87 -10.11
CA LEU A 114 10.53 16.48 -11.33
C LEU A 114 11.89 17.19 -11.41
N PRO A 115 13.03 16.46 -11.50
CA PRO A 115 14.33 17.07 -11.72
C PRO A 115 14.41 17.66 -13.14
N THR A 116 14.78 18.93 -13.25
CA THR A 116 15.03 19.60 -14.53
C THR A 116 16.40 20.29 -14.51
N SER A 117 16.91 20.68 -15.68
CA SER A 117 18.17 21.42 -15.79
C SER A 117 18.16 22.79 -15.07
N ARG A 118 16.97 23.33 -14.76
CA ARG A 118 16.80 24.60 -14.04
C ARG A 118 16.50 24.40 -12.54
N GLY A 119 16.53 23.16 -12.07
CA GLY A 119 16.16 22.78 -10.70
C GLY A 119 14.90 21.91 -10.64
N PRO A 120 14.53 21.39 -9.45
CA PRO A 120 13.34 20.59 -9.28
C PRO A 120 12.07 21.44 -9.48
N VAL A 121 11.13 20.92 -10.24
CA VAL A 121 9.80 21.52 -10.47
C VAL A 121 8.75 20.67 -9.75
N GLY A 122 7.84 21.31 -9.01
CA GLY A 122 6.72 20.62 -8.37
C GLY A 122 5.69 20.15 -9.39
N LEU A 123 5.19 18.93 -9.23
CA LEU A 123 4.04 18.41 -9.96
C LEU A 123 2.80 18.46 -9.09
N ASP A 124 1.65 18.64 -9.73
CA ASP A 124 0.36 18.57 -9.04
C ASP A 124 0.12 17.15 -8.52
N ALA A 125 -0.08 17.07 -7.21
CA ALA A 125 -0.40 15.85 -6.51
C ALA A 125 -1.65 16.06 -5.66
N SER A 126 -2.43 15.00 -5.50
CA SER A 126 -3.63 14.97 -4.69
C SER A 126 -3.53 13.87 -3.66
N LEU A 127 -4.05 14.15 -2.47
CA LEU A 127 -4.17 13.20 -1.38
C LEU A 127 -5.64 13.15 -0.96
N ALA A 128 -6.24 11.98 -1.09
CA ALA A 128 -7.59 11.72 -0.60
C ALA A 128 -7.51 10.90 0.67
N ASP A 129 -8.23 11.33 1.71
CA ASP A 129 -8.49 10.52 2.89
C ASP A 129 -9.64 9.56 2.60
N CYS A 130 -9.49 8.30 2.97
CA CYS A 130 -10.54 7.28 2.82
C CYS A 130 -11.39 7.13 4.10
N ASP A 131 -11.13 7.95 5.13
CA ASP A 131 -11.79 7.94 6.44
C ASP A 131 -11.64 6.63 7.23
N ASP A 132 -10.74 5.73 6.80
CA ASP A 132 -10.49 4.41 7.41
C ASP A 132 -9.02 4.22 7.84
N GLY A 133 -8.31 5.33 8.02
CA GLY A 133 -6.87 5.38 8.28
C GLY A 133 -6.00 5.01 7.08
N SER A 134 -6.60 4.84 5.90
CA SER A 134 -5.88 4.81 4.63
C SER A 134 -6.04 6.12 3.86
N TYR A 135 -5.01 6.48 3.11
CA TYR A 135 -5.00 7.67 2.25
C TYR A 135 -4.56 7.24 0.86
N ARG A 136 -5.16 7.84 -0.16
CA ARG A 136 -4.82 7.60 -1.57
C ARG A 136 -4.13 8.82 -2.14
N ALA A 137 -2.82 8.68 -2.38
CA ALA A 137 -2.02 9.65 -3.09
C ALA A 137 -2.12 9.42 -4.60
N SER A 138 -2.19 10.48 -5.39
CA SER A 138 -2.13 10.38 -6.85
C SER A 138 -1.60 11.63 -7.52
N PHE A 139 -0.91 11.45 -8.64
CA PHE A 139 -0.28 12.48 -9.43
C PHE A 139 -0.23 12.04 -10.91
N THR A 140 0.05 12.98 -11.80
CA THR A 140 0.31 12.70 -13.23
C THR A 140 1.66 13.31 -13.59
N CYS A 141 2.47 12.59 -14.36
CA CYS A 141 3.75 13.09 -14.86
C CYS A 141 3.83 12.84 -16.36
N ASP A 142 4.01 13.89 -17.16
CA ASP A 142 4.08 13.76 -18.62
C ASP A 142 5.51 13.48 -19.12
N ALA A 143 6.51 13.79 -18.30
CA ALA A 143 7.91 13.58 -18.64
C ALA A 143 8.37 12.18 -18.25
N ILE A 144 8.94 11.45 -19.20
CA ILE A 144 9.69 10.22 -18.92
C ILE A 144 10.98 10.54 -18.15
N GLY A 145 11.40 9.64 -17.27
CA GLY A 145 12.60 9.82 -16.45
C GLY A 145 12.38 9.40 -15.01
N CYS A 146 12.98 10.14 -14.07
CA CYS A 146 12.79 9.91 -12.65
C CYS A 146 12.10 11.11 -12.01
N CYS A 147 11.18 10.87 -11.07
CA CYS A 147 10.63 11.92 -10.19
C CYS A 147 10.82 11.50 -8.73
N SER A 148 10.86 12.46 -7.81
CA SER A 148 10.89 12.20 -6.38
C SER A 148 9.53 12.47 -5.75
N VAL A 149 9.08 11.57 -4.88
CA VAL A 149 7.85 11.69 -4.09
C VAL A 149 8.24 11.82 -2.64
N ILE A 150 7.85 12.92 -2.02
CA ILE A 150 8.08 13.21 -0.60
C ILE A 150 6.74 13.13 0.09
N ILE A 151 6.66 12.30 1.12
CA ILE A 151 5.47 12.17 1.96
C ILE A 151 5.83 12.76 3.31
N SER A 152 4.94 13.58 3.87
CA SER A 152 5.15 14.21 5.16
C SER A 152 3.96 13.94 6.08
N TYR A 153 4.23 13.82 7.38
CA TYR A 153 3.24 13.72 8.44
C TYR A 153 3.48 14.86 9.42
N ALA A 154 2.49 15.74 9.60
CA ALA A 154 2.60 16.96 10.41
C ALA A 154 3.82 17.83 10.03
N GLY A 155 4.13 17.90 8.73
CA GLY A 155 5.25 18.68 8.18
C GLY A 155 6.62 17.99 8.26
N LEU A 156 6.73 16.80 8.85
CA LEU A 156 7.97 16.03 8.92
C LEU A 156 7.98 14.88 7.91
N PRO A 157 9.10 14.59 7.23
CA PRO A 157 9.16 13.53 6.23
C PRO A 157 8.88 12.15 6.83
N VAL A 158 8.04 11.39 6.13
CA VAL A 158 7.79 9.97 6.38
C VAL A 158 8.87 9.18 5.65
N GLY A 159 9.91 8.80 6.40
CA GLY A 159 11.05 8.08 5.85
C GLY A 159 11.88 8.95 4.91
N VAL A 160 12.34 8.35 3.81
CA VAL A 160 13.16 9.03 2.79
C VAL A 160 12.33 9.32 1.53
N PRO A 161 12.69 10.33 0.74
CA PRO A 161 12.06 10.57 -0.55
C PRO A 161 12.11 9.32 -1.44
N LEU A 162 10.97 8.96 -2.02
CA LEU A 162 10.87 7.85 -2.96
C LEU A 162 11.32 8.33 -4.34
N ILE A 163 12.16 7.55 -5.02
CA ILE A 163 12.54 7.84 -6.41
C ILE A 163 11.78 6.87 -7.31
N LEU A 164 10.95 7.45 -8.18
CA LEU A 164 10.08 6.73 -9.10
C LEU A 164 10.64 6.80 -10.52
N SER A 165 10.49 5.73 -11.30
CA SER A 165 10.74 5.75 -12.74
C SER A 165 9.44 5.97 -13.53
N VAL A 166 9.35 7.08 -14.25
CA VAL A 166 8.30 7.35 -15.22
C VAL A 166 8.74 6.81 -16.57
N VAL A 167 8.03 5.80 -17.07
CA VAL A 167 8.28 5.21 -18.39
C VAL A 167 7.27 5.72 -19.40
N SER A 168 7.49 5.41 -20.69
CA SER A 168 6.56 5.71 -21.79
C SER A 168 5.12 5.37 -21.43
N GLY A 169 4.19 6.21 -21.83
CA GLY A 169 2.76 5.94 -21.70
C GLY A 169 2.30 4.72 -22.54
N ARG A 170 0.99 4.48 -22.52
CA ARG A 170 0.37 3.49 -23.42
C ARG A 170 0.59 3.83 -24.88
N ALA A 171 0.59 2.80 -25.73
CA ALA A 171 0.77 3.00 -27.16
C ALA A 171 -0.36 3.86 -27.73
N CYS A 172 0.01 4.90 -28.47
CA CYS A 172 -0.90 5.73 -29.23
C CYS A 172 -0.86 5.27 -30.68
N ALA A 173 -1.98 4.74 -31.20
CA ALA A 173 -2.03 4.18 -32.55
C ALA A 173 -1.53 5.14 -33.64
N ARG A 174 -1.75 6.45 -33.49
CA ARG A 174 -1.27 7.47 -34.44
C ARG A 174 0.26 7.56 -34.52
N ASN A 175 0.96 7.24 -33.43
CA ASN A 175 2.41 7.30 -33.33
C ASN A 175 3.07 5.92 -33.47
N CYS A 176 2.28 4.86 -33.67
CA CYS A 176 2.80 3.53 -33.95
C CYS A 176 3.21 3.42 -35.42
N GLU A 177 4.32 2.74 -35.67
CA GLU A 177 4.86 2.52 -37.02
C GLU A 177 4.89 1.03 -37.36
N LEU A 178 4.51 0.70 -38.59
CA LEU A 178 4.60 -0.65 -39.12
C LEU A 178 5.94 -0.83 -39.83
N LEU A 179 6.83 -1.62 -39.24
CA LEU A 179 8.10 -1.99 -39.86
C LEU A 179 7.91 -3.28 -40.67
N LEU A 180 7.97 -3.18 -41.99
CA LEU A 180 8.07 -4.35 -42.86
C LEU A 180 9.40 -5.05 -42.55
N GLY A 181 9.36 -6.34 -42.22
CA GLY A 181 10.57 -7.16 -42.09
C GLY A 181 11.16 -7.47 -43.47
N ASP A 182 11.81 -8.63 -43.61
CA ASP A 182 12.26 -9.14 -44.91
C ASP A 182 11.05 -9.55 -45.79
N VAL A 183 10.31 -8.57 -46.27
CA VAL A 183 9.21 -8.77 -47.20
C VAL A 183 9.83 -8.86 -48.59
N ARG A 184 10.18 -10.08 -48.99
CA ARG A 184 10.43 -10.36 -50.40
C ARG A 184 9.08 -10.28 -51.12
N LEU A 185 8.80 -9.12 -51.73
CA LEU A 185 7.73 -8.95 -52.71
C LEU A 185 8.03 -9.83 -53.93
N ARG A 186 7.80 -11.13 -53.83
CA ARG A 186 7.88 -12.06 -54.96
C ARG A 186 6.58 -12.83 -55.09
N ALA A 187 6.15 -12.99 -56.34
CA ALA A 187 5.05 -13.86 -56.73
C ALA A 187 5.22 -15.25 -56.10
N ALA A 188 4.16 -15.73 -55.45
CA ALA A 188 4.00 -17.05 -54.83
C ALA A 188 5.29 -17.62 -54.19
N ALA A 189 5.46 -17.40 -52.89
CA ALA A 189 6.55 -18.02 -52.14
C ALA A 189 6.52 -19.56 -52.34
N PRO A 190 7.65 -20.21 -52.70
CA PRO A 190 7.68 -21.66 -52.90
C PRO A 190 7.38 -22.41 -51.59
N PRO A 191 6.91 -23.66 -51.65
CA PRO A 191 6.70 -24.48 -50.46
C PRO A 191 7.96 -24.54 -49.60
N GLY A 192 7.85 -24.16 -48.32
CA GLY A 192 8.98 -24.12 -47.37
C GLY A 192 9.75 -22.79 -47.32
N ALA A 193 9.33 -21.76 -48.07
CA ALA A 193 9.89 -20.43 -47.91
C ALA A 193 9.60 -19.84 -46.50
N PRO A 194 10.51 -19.01 -45.95
CA PRO A 194 10.26 -18.35 -44.68
C PRO A 194 9.04 -17.42 -44.78
N SER A 195 8.18 -17.44 -43.76
CA SER A 195 7.04 -16.54 -43.65
C SER A 195 7.49 -15.08 -43.70
N ALA A 196 6.79 -14.24 -44.47
CA ALA A 196 6.97 -12.80 -44.39
C ALA A 196 6.55 -12.33 -42.98
N THR A 197 7.36 -11.47 -42.36
CA THR A 197 7.07 -10.93 -41.04
C THR A 197 6.97 -9.41 -41.11
N VAL A 198 6.10 -8.88 -40.26
CA VAL A 198 5.93 -7.45 -40.05
C VAL A 198 5.99 -7.21 -38.54
N ARG A 199 6.57 -6.10 -38.12
CA ARG A 199 6.66 -5.69 -36.71
C ARG A 199 5.95 -4.36 -36.52
N ILE A 200 5.33 -4.18 -35.36
CA ILE A 200 4.75 -2.90 -34.96
C ILE A 200 5.70 -2.28 -33.94
N LEU A 201 6.22 -1.10 -34.25
CA LEU A 201 6.93 -0.25 -33.29
C LEU A 201 5.90 0.65 -32.63
N THR A 202 5.69 0.48 -31.33
CA THR A 202 4.71 1.25 -30.56
C THR A 202 5.37 2.47 -29.92
N ALA A 203 4.71 3.62 -30.01
CA ALA A 203 5.08 4.82 -29.28
C ALA A 203 3.88 5.41 -28.55
N ASP A 204 4.11 6.10 -27.45
CA ASP A 204 3.06 6.77 -26.68
C ASP A 204 2.56 8.05 -27.38
N ALA A 205 1.60 8.75 -26.76
CA ALA A 205 1.02 9.96 -27.33
C ALA A 205 2.04 11.10 -27.53
N ALA A 206 3.13 11.10 -26.76
CA ALA A 206 4.24 12.05 -26.88
C ALA A 206 5.32 11.59 -27.87
N GLY A 207 5.19 10.38 -28.44
CA GLY A 207 6.13 9.82 -29.41
C GLY A 207 7.28 9.04 -28.77
N ASN A 208 7.23 8.78 -27.46
CA ASN A 208 8.26 7.96 -26.81
C ASN A 208 8.06 6.49 -27.16
N PRO A 209 9.11 5.73 -27.54
CA PRO A 209 8.97 4.31 -27.81
C PRO A 209 8.52 3.57 -26.54
N CYS A 210 7.45 2.79 -26.65
CA CYS A 210 6.90 2.05 -25.52
C CYS A 210 7.89 0.99 -25.04
N ARG A 211 8.14 0.93 -23.73
CA ARG A 211 9.06 -0.06 -23.13
C ARG A 211 8.42 -1.42 -22.82
N GLY A 212 7.10 -1.46 -22.74
CA GLY A 212 6.31 -2.67 -22.47
C GLY A 212 5.28 -2.91 -23.56
N GLY A 213 4.80 -4.15 -23.64
CA GLY A 213 3.65 -4.53 -24.47
C GLY A 213 2.34 -4.54 -23.68
N GLY A 214 1.36 -5.31 -24.17
CA GLY A 214 0.05 -5.51 -23.51
C GLY A 214 -1.12 -4.86 -24.24
N GLU A 215 -0.83 -3.99 -25.20
CA GLU A 215 -1.83 -3.40 -26.08
C GLU A 215 -2.37 -4.44 -27.08
N ARG A 216 -3.66 -4.35 -27.40
CA ARG A 216 -4.32 -5.27 -28.32
C ARG A 216 -4.26 -4.74 -29.74
N PHE A 217 -3.74 -5.57 -30.64
CA PHE A 217 -3.73 -5.32 -32.08
C PHE A 217 -4.53 -6.40 -32.78
N GLU A 218 -5.30 -5.99 -33.79
CA GLU A 218 -5.98 -6.90 -34.72
C GLU A 218 -5.35 -6.76 -36.11
N ALA A 219 -4.99 -7.88 -36.72
CA ALA A 219 -4.47 -7.92 -38.08
C ALA A 219 -5.41 -8.75 -38.96
N ARG A 220 -5.78 -8.21 -40.12
CA ARG A 220 -6.58 -8.91 -41.14
C ARG A 220 -5.91 -8.76 -42.50
N LEU A 221 -5.77 -9.86 -43.22
CA LEU A 221 -5.37 -9.84 -44.62
C LEU A 221 -6.63 -9.59 -45.47
N LEU A 222 -6.63 -8.50 -46.23
CA LEU A 222 -7.72 -8.15 -47.15
C LEU A 222 -7.28 -8.48 -48.58
N GLY A 223 -8.20 -9.02 -49.39
CA GLY A 223 -7.99 -9.37 -50.79
C GLY A 223 -9.22 -9.04 -51.63
#